data_AF-B1XJY6-F1
#
_entry.id   AF-B1XJY6-F1
#
_cell.length_a   1.000
_cell.length_b   1.000
_cell.length_c   1.000
_cell.angle_alpha   90.00
_cell.angle_beta   90.00
_cell.angle_gamma   90.00
#
_symmetry.space_group_name_H-M   'P 1'
#
loop_
_entity.id
_entity.type
_entity.pdbx_description
1 polymer ?
#
loop_
_entity_poly.entity_id
_entity_poly.type
_entity_poly.pdbx_seq_one_letter_code
_entity_poly.pdbx_strand_id
1 'polypeptide(L)'
;MKNRKNKISFSIVVLLICVVLGSCNEQKNTTTSASTPVPRTNTSPTVPVSSSPIPEPAQESAPQPDPFQEALNAGMDAAKFASIAQDEADWKTVVDLWLKAVQLLEKVPKDHKDYTLAQQKLIEYKKNADLTKNKVQKVAEGNNQLVSASSPSSPDSTASQSQPKAVPSQPKPQQQEMPVDMAKQLLNTWINAITKEGDDGTRYWCSQYAILQSSLFAPRKVEILDYFTSGDIARVKLRIESSNKGGQAIIADWSLGMTKEEDAERAKQLPGGWCIADLSNYN
;
A
#
# COMPACT_ATOMS: atom_id res chain seq x y z
N MET A 1 -4.26 -0.68 -57.90
CA MET A 1 -5.60 -0.05 -57.87
C MET A 1 -5.85 0.46 -56.46
N LYS A 2 -6.13 1.76 -56.33
CA LYS A 2 -6.36 2.50 -55.08
C LYS A 2 -7.67 2.05 -54.44
N ASN A 3 -7.71 1.87 -53.11
CA ASN A 3 -8.95 1.96 -52.36
C ASN A 3 -8.86 3.02 -51.25
N ARG A 4 -9.90 3.85 -51.20
CA ARG A 4 -9.91 5.21 -50.66
C ARG A 4 -10.39 5.25 -49.20
N LYS A 5 -9.66 6.03 -48.42
CA LYS A 5 -10.02 6.83 -47.23
C LYS A 5 -11.52 7.10 -47.06
N ASN A 6 -12.06 6.84 -45.86
CA ASN A 6 -13.21 7.55 -45.31
C ASN A 6 -12.75 8.36 -44.09
N LYS A 7 -12.67 9.68 -44.26
CA LYS A 7 -12.62 10.68 -43.18
C LYS A 7 -14.01 11.30 -43.11
N ILE A 8 -14.70 11.18 -41.99
CA ILE A 8 -15.91 11.96 -41.74
C ILE A 8 -15.52 13.11 -40.83
N SER A 9 -15.57 14.29 -41.41
CA SER A 9 -15.37 15.60 -40.80
C SER A 9 -16.75 16.15 -40.44
N PHE A 10 -16.98 16.51 -39.18
CA PHE A 10 -18.11 17.36 -38.81
C PHE A 10 -17.60 18.56 -38.03
N SER A 11 -17.67 19.71 -38.69
CA SER A 11 -17.33 21.03 -38.17
C SER A 11 -18.47 21.96 -38.59
N ILE A 12 -19.34 22.30 -37.64
CA ILE A 12 -20.35 23.39 -37.63
C ILE A 12 -20.53 23.69 -36.13
N VAL A 13 -19.97 24.72 -35.48
CA VAL A 13 -19.96 26.20 -35.63
C VAL A 13 -21.29 26.84 -35.18
N VAL A 14 -21.16 27.75 -34.18
CA VAL A 14 -22.08 28.77 -33.60
C VAL A 14 -23.26 28.26 -32.72
N LEU A 15 -23.70 28.86 -31.59
CA LEU A 15 -23.72 30.21 -30.98
C LEU A 15 -23.88 30.02 -29.44
N LEU A 16 -23.09 30.64 -28.55
CA LEU A 16 -23.20 32.01 -27.96
C LEU A 16 -24.05 32.11 -26.66
N ILE A 17 -23.31 32.25 -25.55
CA ILE A 17 -23.46 33.18 -24.40
C ILE A 17 -24.85 33.36 -23.73
N CYS A 18 -24.90 33.05 -22.42
CA CYS A 18 -25.58 33.88 -21.43
C CYS A 18 -24.71 33.97 -20.16
N VAL A 19 -24.14 35.16 -19.95
CA VAL A 19 -23.55 35.64 -18.70
C VAL A 19 -24.68 35.90 -17.71
N VAL A 20 -24.55 35.42 -16.47
CA VAL A 20 -25.19 36.09 -15.32
C VAL A 20 -24.23 36.12 -14.15
N LEU A 21 -23.94 37.36 -13.74
CA LEU A 21 -23.21 37.78 -12.56
C LEU A 21 -24.04 37.50 -11.30
N GLY A 22 -23.38 37.10 -10.21
CA GLY A 22 -23.98 36.96 -8.89
C GLY A 22 -22.92 37.00 -7.79
N SER A 23 -22.78 38.18 -7.19
CA SER A 23 -21.80 38.61 -6.19
C SER A 23 -21.85 37.87 -4.84
N CYS A 24 -20.69 37.91 -4.17
CA CYS A 24 -20.43 38.08 -2.73
C CYS A 24 -21.46 37.60 -1.69
N ASN A 25 -21.04 36.75 -0.74
CA ASN A 25 -20.98 37.24 0.64
C ASN A 25 -19.94 36.49 1.51
N GLU A 26 -19.01 37.26 2.02
CA GLU A 26 -18.05 36.92 3.08
C GLU A 26 -18.74 37.25 4.41
N GLN A 27 -18.99 36.24 5.25
CA GLN A 27 -19.46 36.50 6.61
C GLN A 27 -18.54 35.83 7.63
N LYS A 28 -17.48 36.59 7.99
CA LYS A 28 -16.73 36.45 9.23
C LYS A 28 -17.67 36.75 10.39
N ASN A 29 -18.08 35.73 11.14
CA ASN A 29 -18.64 35.93 12.47
C ASN A 29 -17.57 35.61 13.51
N THR A 30 -16.78 36.63 13.82
CA THR A 30 -16.01 36.75 15.06
C THR A 30 -17.00 36.93 16.20
N THR A 31 -17.20 35.92 17.05
CA THR A 31 -17.83 36.12 18.36
C THR A 31 -16.76 35.96 19.43
N THR A 32 -16.17 37.11 19.76
CA THR A 32 -15.47 37.36 21.01
C THR A 32 -16.50 37.32 22.14
N SER A 33 -16.29 36.45 23.13
CA SER A 33 -16.84 36.61 24.47
C SER A 33 -15.75 36.24 25.46
N ALA A 34 -15.11 37.28 25.97
CA ALA A 34 -14.25 37.25 27.15
C ALA A 34 -14.90 38.14 28.21
N SER A 35 -14.83 37.68 29.48
CA SER A 35 -15.15 38.34 30.77
C SER A 35 -16.07 37.41 31.58
N THR A 36 -15.84 37.00 32.83
CA THR A 36 -14.94 37.43 33.93
C THR A 36 -15.04 36.37 35.05
N PRO A 37 -14.02 36.21 35.92
CA PRO A 37 -13.98 35.22 36.99
C PRO A 37 -14.78 35.67 38.24
N VAL A 38 -15.28 34.69 39.01
CA VAL A 38 -15.94 34.93 40.32
C VAL A 38 -15.31 34.01 41.38
N PRO A 39 -15.19 34.47 42.63
CA PRO A 39 -14.18 33.98 43.58
C PRO A 39 -14.66 32.83 44.48
N ARG A 40 -13.65 32.22 45.11
CA ARG A 40 -13.67 31.14 46.09
C ARG A 40 -14.42 31.53 47.37
N THR A 41 -15.29 30.66 47.87
CA THR A 41 -15.69 30.62 49.29
C THR A 41 -15.58 29.21 49.85
N ASN A 42 -14.71 29.09 50.86
CA ASN A 42 -14.72 28.03 51.86
C ASN A 42 -16.15 27.83 52.40
N THR A 43 -16.51 26.60 52.81
CA THR A 43 -16.58 26.18 54.23
C THR A 43 -17.09 24.73 54.29
N SER A 44 -16.35 23.88 55.00
CA SER A 44 -16.72 22.52 55.40
C SER A 44 -17.85 22.52 56.41
N PRO A 45 -18.72 21.48 56.44
CA PRO A 45 -18.86 20.79 57.71
C PRO A 45 -18.86 19.27 57.59
N THR A 46 -18.15 18.68 58.56
CA THR A 46 -18.10 17.29 58.99
C THR A 46 -19.45 16.60 59.06
N VAL A 47 -19.55 15.43 58.42
CA VAL A 47 -20.59 14.41 58.66
C VAL A 47 -19.92 13.05 58.94
N PRO A 48 -20.55 12.21 59.78
CA PRO A 48 -19.90 11.09 60.47
C PRO A 48 -19.62 9.89 59.55
N VAL A 49 -18.50 9.24 59.85
CA VAL A 49 -17.97 8.04 59.19
C VAL A 49 -18.98 6.90 59.24
N SER A 50 -19.57 6.59 58.09
CA SER A 50 -20.25 5.32 57.82
C SER A 50 -19.24 4.42 57.11
N SER A 51 -18.98 3.25 57.69
CA SER A 51 -18.03 2.24 57.21
C SER A 51 -18.54 1.59 55.92
N SER A 52 -18.20 2.18 54.78
CA SER A 52 -18.25 1.51 53.48
C SER A 52 -17.02 0.61 53.31
N PRO A 53 -17.16 -0.57 52.69
CA PRO A 53 -16.05 -1.48 52.43
C PRO A 53 -15.01 -0.79 51.53
N ILE A 54 -13.75 -0.88 51.95
CA ILE A 54 -12.57 -0.44 51.21
C ILE A 54 -12.61 -1.10 49.82
N PRO A 55 -12.60 -0.33 48.72
CA PRO A 55 -12.39 -0.89 47.39
C PRO A 55 -11.00 -1.51 47.36
N GLU A 56 -10.96 -2.81 47.10
CA GLU A 56 -9.74 -3.55 46.80
C GLU A 56 -8.97 -2.81 45.68
N PRO A 57 -7.64 -2.62 45.81
CA PRO A 57 -6.86 -1.88 44.83
C PRO A 57 -7.08 -2.47 43.44
N ALA A 58 -7.66 -1.69 42.53
CA ALA A 58 -7.75 -2.05 41.13
C ALA A 58 -6.34 -2.37 40.64
N GLN A 59 -6.08 -3.64 40.33
CA GLN A 59 -4.85 -4.07 39.68
C GLN A 59 -4.75 -3.30 38.37
N GLU A 60 -3.85 -2.31 38.35
CA GLU A 60 -3.49 -1.54 37.17
C GLU A 60 -2.88 -2.52 36.17
N SER A 61 -3.72 -2.98 35.26
CA SER A 61 -3.38 -3.96 34.24
C SER A 61 -2.43 -3.29 33.26
N ALA A 62 -1.27 -3.91 33.01
CA ALA A 62 -0.31 -3.42 32.03
C ALA A 62 -1.01 -3.12 30.68
N PRO A 63 -0.57 -2.10 29.93
CA PRO A 63 -1.20 -1.72 28.67
C PRO A 63 -1.24 -2.93 27.74
N GLN A 64 -2.45 -3.41 27.44
CA GLN A 64 -2.63 -4.44 26.42
C GLN A 64 -2.22 -3.86 25.06
N PRO A 65 -1.49 -4.61 24.22
CA PRO A 65 -1.12 -4.14 22.90
C PRO A 65 -2.37 -3.87 22.03
N ASP A 66 -2.30 -2.83 21.21
CA ASP A 66 -3.42 -2.36 20.38
C ASP A 66 -3.71 -3.36 19.24
N PRO A 67 -4.90 -4.02 19.22
CA PRO A 67 -5.24 -5.00 18.21
C PRO A 67 -5.23 -4.44 16.79
N PHE A 68 -5.50 -3.14 16.62
CA PHE A 68 -5.45 -2.51 15.30
C PHE A 68 -4.01 -2.44 14.77
N GLN A 69 -3.06 -2.00 15.60
CA GLN A 69 -1.64 -1.92 15.20
C GLN A 69 -1.05 -3.31 14.93
N GLU A 70 -1.36 -4.29 15.78
CA GLU A 70 -0.92 -5.66 15.54
C GLU A 70 -1.44 -6.23 14.22
N ALA A 71 -2.68 -5.91 13.86
CA ALA A 71 -3.24 -6.34 12.58
C ALA A 71 -2.49 -5.73 11.39
N LEU A 72 -2.18 -4.44 11.44
CA LEU A 72 -1.43 -3.77 10.37
C LEU A 72 -0.04 -4.39 10.21
N ASN A 73 0.63 -4.70 11.31
CA ASN A 73 1.93 -5.36 11.30
C ASN A 73 1.84 -6.76 10.66
N ALA A 74 0.85 -7.57 11.06
CA ALA A 74 0.64 -8.89 10.48
C ALA A 74 0.31 -8.84 8.97
N GLY A 75 -0.50 -7.87 8.53
CA GLY A 75 -0.79 -7.66 7.11
C GLY A 75 0.43 -7.20 6.30
N MET A 76 1.26 -6.33 6.88
CA MET A 76 2.52 -5.90 6.27
C MET A 76 3.52 -7.06 6.16
N ASP A 77 3.65 -7.87 7.21
CA ASP A 77 4.46 -9.09 7.17
C ASP A 77 3.95 -10.04 6.10
N ALA A 78 2.64 -10.25 5.99
CA ALA A 78 2.04 -11.08 4.95
C ALA A 78 2.43 -10.59 3.55
N ALA A 79 2.31 -9.29 3.29
CA ALA A 79 2.68 -8.68 2.01
C ALA A 79 4.18 -8.83 1.70
N LYS A 80 5.04 -8.62 2.71
CA LYS A 80 6.49 -8.78 2.57
C LYS A 80 6.86 -10.23 2.25
N PHE A 81 6.32 -11.19 3.01
CA PHE A 81 6.57 -12.61 2.75
C PHE A 81 6.03 -13.04 1.38
N ALA A 82 4.87 -12.54 0.97
CA ALA A 82 4.30 -12.82 -0.35
C ALA A 82 5.25 -12.43 -1.51
N SER A 83 6.05 -11.37 -1.34
CA SER A 83 6.99 -10.92 -2.36
C SER A 83 8.20 -11.85 -2.56
N ILE A 84 8.51 -12.68 -1.58
CA ILE A 84 9.66 -13.61 -1.61
C ILE A 84 9.24 -15.08 -1.56
N ALA A 85 7.94 -15.38 -1.47
CA ALA A 85 7.40 -16.72 -1.40
C ALA A 85 7.63 -17.48 -2.72
N GLN A 86 8.26 -18.65 -2.63
CA GLN A 86 8.62 -19.46 -3.80
C GLN A 86 7.79 -20.74 -3.88
N ASP A 87 7.54 -21.37 -2.74
CA ASP A 87 6.88 -22.67 -2.68
C ASP A 87 5.56 -22.66 -1.90
N GLU A 88 4.90 -23.82 -1.88
CA GLU A 88 3.61 -23.99 -1.22
C GLU A 88 3.66 -23.68 0.28
N ALA A 89 4.78 -23.99 0.95
CA ALA A 89 4.94 -23.75 2.39
C ALA A 89 5.10 -22.25 2.67
N ASP A 90 5.84 -21.53 1.83
CA ASP A 90 5.93 -20.07 1.91
C ASP A 90 4.54 -19.43 1.73
N TRP A 91 3.78 -19.87 0.72
CA TRP A 91 2.44 -19.33 0.47
C TRP A 91 1.46 -19.64 1.61
N LYS A 92 1.57 -20.78 2.28
CA LYS A 92 0.80 -21.07 3.51
C LYS A 92 1.14 -20.10 4.64
N THR A 93 2.42 -19.78 4.82
CA THR A 93 2.86 -18.78 5.81
C THR A 93 2.23 -17.41 5.53
N VAL A 94 2.15 -17.01 4.26
CA VAL A 94 1.47 -15.77 3.85
C VAL A 94 -0.03 -15.81 4.20
N VAL A 95 -0.70 -16.94 3.96
CA VAL A 95 -2.12 -17.12 4.35
C VAL A 95 -2.29 -16.95 5.86
N ASP A 96 -1.43 -17.58 6.66
CA ASP A 96 -1.53 -17.53 8.11
C ASP A 96 -1.35 -16.10 8.65
N LEU A 97 -0.44 -15.33 8.06
CA LEU A 97 -0.24 -13.92 8.41
C LEU A 97 -1.47 -13.07 8.05
N TRP A 98 -2.08 -13.26 6.87
CA TRP A 98 -3.33 -12.58 6.53
C TRP A 98 -4.47 -12.95 7.47
N LEU A 99 -4.62 -14.24 7.82
CA LEU A 99 -5.66 -14.69 8.75
C LEU A 99 -5.44 -14.17 10.17
N LYS A 100 -4.19 -14.08 10.63
CA LYS A 100 -3.84 -13.43 11.89
C LYS A 100 -4.25 -11.96 11.88
N ALA A 101 -3.95 -11.23 10.81
CA ALA A 101 -4.34 -9.84 10.67
C ALA A 101 -5.87 -9.67 10.70
N VAL A 102 -6.61 -10.54 10.00
CA VAL A 102 -8.09 -10.58 10.04
C VAL A 102 -8.62 -10.76 11.46
N GLN A 103 -8.11 -11.75 12.20
CA GLN A 103 -8.54 -12.03 13.57
C GLN A 103 -8.28 -10.85 14.52
N LEU A 104 -7.18 -10.12 14.31
CA LEU A 104 -6.84 -8.95 15.11
C LEU A 104 -7.79 -7.77 14.79
N LEU A 105 -8.13 -7.56 13.51
CA LEU A 105 -9.09 -6.52 13.12
C LEU A 105 -10.51 -6.78 13.63
N GLU A 106 -10.91 -8.05 13.75
CA GLU A 106 -12.20 -8.44 14.34
C GLU A 106 -12.27 -8.13 15.84
N LYS A 107 -11.13 -7.98 16.52
CA LYS A 107 -11.05 -7.63 17.95
C LYS A 107 -11.04 -6.11 18.21
N VAL A 108 -10.95 -5.28 17.19
CA VAL A 108 -10.93 -3.82 17.37
C VAL A 108 -12.31 -3.34 17.85
N PRO A 109 -12.42 -2.70 19.02
CA PRO A 109 -13.71 -2.32 19.58
C PRO A 109 -14.29 -1.09 18.85
N LYS A 110 -15.62 -0.94 18.89
CA LYS A 110 -16.36 0.09 18.13
C LYS A 110 -16.01 1.53 18.51
N ASP A 111 -15.58 1.74 19.74
CA ASP A 111 -15.12 3.01 20.30
C ASP A 111 -13.64 3.30 20.02
N HIS A 112 -12.91 2.36 19.41
CA HIS A 112 -11.54 2.58 18.98
C HIS A 112 -11.49 3.72 17.95
N LYS A 113 -10.54 4.64 18.12
CA LYS A 113 -10.35 5.80 17.22
C LYS A 113 -10.24 5.41 15.74
N ASP A 114 -9.67 4.22 15.47
CA ASP A 114 -9.43 3.69 14.12
C ASP A 114 -10.45 2.62 13.70
N TYR A 115 -11.56 2.42 14.42
CA TYR A 115 -12.51 1.33 14.13
C TYR A 115 -13.00 1.33 12.67
N THR A 116 -13.29 2.52 12.11
CA THR A 116 -13.72 2.62 10.70
C THR A 116 -12.64 2.12 9.74
N LEU A 117 -11.37 2.45 10.01
CA LEU A 117 -10.25 1.99 9.20
C LEU A 117 -9.99 0.49 9.40
N ALA A 118 -10.14 -0.01 10.63
CA ALA A 118 -10.04 -1.43 10.94
C ALA A 118 -11.04 -2.28 10.14
N GLN A 119 -12.31 -1.84 10.06
CA GLN A 119 -13.33 -2.54 9.26
C GLN A 119 -13.03 -2.52 7.76
N GLN A 120 -12.39 -1.47 7.25
CA GLN A 120 -11.95 -1.44 5.85
C GLN A 120 -10.81 -2.42 5.61
N LYS A 121 -9.79 -2.40 6.47
CA LYS A 121 -8.69 -3.36 6.40
C LYS A 121 -9.17 -4.80 6.58
N LEU A 122 -10.24 -5.03 7.34
CA LEU A 122 -10.80 -6.36 7.52
C LEU A 122 -11.32 -6.93 6.19
N ILE A 123 -12.00 -6.12 5.39
CA ILE A 123 -12.48 -6.51 4.07
C ILE A 123 -11.30 -6.79 3.12
N GLU A 124 -10.32 -5.90 3.11
CA GLU A 124 -9.09 -6.02 2.30
C GLU A 124 -8.32 -7.31 2.66
N TYR A 125 -8.10 -7.56 3.95
CA TYR A 125 -7.29 -8.68 4.40
C TYR A 125 -8.01 -10.02 4.25
N LYS A 126 -9.34 -10.06 4.38
CA LYS A 126 -10.13 -11.25 4.02
C LYS A 126 -9.97 -11.60 2.55
N LYS A 127 -10.09 -10.60 1.66
CA LYS A 127 -9.85 -10.78 0.22
C LYS A 127 -8.43 -11.29 -0.06
N ASN A 128 -7.43 -10.73 0.61
CA ASN A 128 -6.03 -11.15 0.43
C ASN A 128 -5.80 -12.58 0.92
N ALA A 129 -6.38 -12.97 2.05
CA ALA A 129 -6.31 -14.35 2.55
C ALA A 129 -6.91 -15.33 1.53
N ASP A 130 -8.08 -15.05 0.97
CA ASP A 130 -8.75 -15.95 0.03
C ASP A 130 -8.00 -16.07 -1.30
N LEU A 131 -7.46 -14.96 -1.82
CA LEU A 131 -6.63 -14.99 -3.03
C LEU A 131 -5.32 -15.77 -2.80
N THR A 132 -4.71 -15.60 -1.64
CA THR A 132 -3.47 -16.34 -1.29
C THR A 132 -3.76 -17.84 -1.13
N LYS A 133 -4.90 -18.23 -0.54
CA LYS A 133 -5.33 -19.65 -0.49
C LYS A 133 -5.48 -20.25 -1.90
N ASN A 134 -6.09 -19.51 -2.84
CA ASN A 134 -6.19 -19.97 -4.22
C ASN A 134 -4.80 -20.13 -4.87
N LYS A 135 -3.82 -19.32 -4.47
CA LYS A 135 -2.43 -19.43 -4.93
C LYS A 135 -1.76 -20.71 -4.41
N VAL A 136 -1.96 -21.04 -3.12
CA VAL A 136 -1.49 -22.31 -2.53
C VAL A 136 -2.02 -23.51 -3.33
N GLN A 137 -3.31 -23.51 -3.69
CA GLN A 137 -3.92 -24.59 -4.47
C GLN A 137 -3.25 -24.74 -5.85
N LYS A 138 -3.04 -23.64 -6.57
CA LYS A 138 -2.38 -23.67 -7.89
C LYS A 138 -0.93 -24.17 -7.82
N VAL A 139 -0.19 -23.81 -6.78
CA VAL A 139 1.19 -24.28 -6.59
C VAL A 139 1.21 -25.78 -6.28
N ALA A 140 0.27 -26.26 -5.45
CA ALA A 140 0.13 -27.69 -5.15
C ALA A 140 -0.22 -28.51 -6.42
N GLU A 141 -1.10 -27.99 -7.27
CA GLU A 141 -1.48 -28.61 -8.55
C GLU A 141 -0.30 -28.65 -9.54
N GLY A 142 0.45 -27.55 -9.66
CA GLY A 142 1.64 -27.46 -10.52
C GLY A 142 2.76 -28.41 -10.09
N ASN A 143 2.97 -28.58 -8.78
CA ASN A 143 3.97 -29.51 -8.24
C ASN A 143 3.59 -30.98 -8.48
N ASN A 144 2.29 -31.32 -8.47
CA ASN A 144 1.82 -32.67 -8.79
C ASN A 144 1.98 -33.05 -10.27
N GLN A 145 2.11 -32.09 -11.18
CA GLN A 145 2.36 -32.36 -12.60
C GLN A 145 3.84 -32.65 -12.91
N LEU A 146 4.78 -32.30 -12.02
CA LEU A 146 6.22 -32.58 -12.17
C LEU A 146 6.65 -33.95 -11.62
N VAL A 147 5.88 -34.55 -10.70
CA VAL A 147 6.19 -35.88 -10.13
C VAL A 147 5.70 -37.07 -10.97
N SER A 148 4.90 -36.87 -12.01
CA SER A 148 4.52 -37.94 -12.96
C SER A 148 5.54 -38.17 -14.10
N ALA A 149 6.65 -37.43 -14.13
CA ALA A 149 7.67 -37.53 -15.19
C ALA A 149 9.01 -38.15 -14.76
N SER A 150 9.16 -38.63 -13.53
CA SER A 150 10.44 -39.17 -13.04
C SER A 150 10.32 -40.63 -12.57
N SER A 151 10.43 -41.56 -13.52
CA SER A 151 10.98 -42.91 -13.23
C SER A 151 12.50 -42.91 -13.46
N PRO A 152 13.27 -43.69 -12.68
CA PRO A 152 14.70 -43.49 -12.54
C PRO A 152 15.51 -44.34 -13.51
N SER A 153 16.49 -43.71 -14.16
CA SER A 153 17.65 -44.40 -14.74
C SER A 153 18.92 -43.63 -14.37
N SER A 154 19.72 -44.24 -13.50
CA SER A 154 21.15 -43.99 -13.28
C SER A 154 21.91 -45.28 -13.68
N PRO A 155 23.25 -45.34 -13.73
CA PRO A 155 24.27 -44.29 -13.52
C PRO A 155 25.31 -44.22 -14.67
N ASP A 156 26.22 -43.24 -14.64
CA ASP A 156 27.69 -43.45 -14.51
C ASP A 156 28.55 -42.31 -15.13
N SER A 157 29.59 -41.96 -14.37
CA SER A 157 30.89 -41.38 -14.74
C SER A 157 31.04 -39.90 -15.13
N THR A 158 32.12 -39.19 -14.76
CA THR A 158 33.21 -39.32 -13.77
C THR A 158 33.97 -37.99 -13.83
N ALA A 159 34.40 -37.48 -12.66
CA ALA A 159 35.51 -36.55 -12.36
C ALA A 159 35.89 -35.38 -13.30
N SER A 160 36.03 -34.17 -12.75
CA SER A 160 37.35 -33.69 -12.31
C SER A 160 37.29 -32.32 -11.63
N GLN A 161 37.92 -32.25 -10.47
CA GLN A 161 38.28 -31.05 -9.72
C GLN A 161 39.22 -30.13 -10.53
N SER A 162 39.09 -28.82 -10.31
CA SER A 162 40.22 -27.88 -10.10
C SER A 162 39.74 -26.48 -9.72
N GLN A 163 40.20 -25.98 -8.58
CA GLN A 163 40.25 -24.57 -8.15
C GLN A 163 41.67 -24.36 -7.56
N PRO A 164 42.18 -23.13 -7.34
CA PRO A 164 41.94 -21.85 -7.98
C PRO A 164 43.25 -21.22 -8.52
N LYS A 165 43.17 -20.34 -9.53
CA LYS A 165 44.25 -19.37 -9.80
C LYS A 165 43.72 -17.96 -9.57
N ALA A 166 44.41 -17.23 -8.69
CA ALA A 166 44.20 -15.82 -8.42
C ALA A 166 44.33 -15.00 -9.71
N VAL A 167 43.30 -14.21 -10.01
CA VAL A 167 43.27 -13.24 -11.11
C VAL A 167 43.40 -11.83 -10.52
N PRO A 168 44.24 -10.94 -11.09
CA PRO A 168 44.46 -9.58 -10.58
C PRO A 168 43.21 -8.71 -10.62
N SER A 169 43.11 -7.81 -9.64
CA SER A 169 42.04 -6.82 -9.45
C SER A 169 41.67 -6.08 -10.74
N GLN A 170 40.50 -6.42 -11.27
CA GLN A 170 39.88 -5.74 -12.40
C GLN A 170 39.29 -4.38 -11.96
N PRO A 171 39.36 -3.32 -12.78
CA PRO A 171 38.73 -2.04 -12.46
C PRO A 171 37.20 -2.21 -12.36
N LYS A 172 36.62 -1.48 -11.39
CA LYS A 172 35.17 -1.36 -11.13
C LYS A 172 34.38 -1.34 -12.46
N PRO A 173 33.46 -2.31 -12.69
CA PRO A 173 32.64 -2.31 -13.90
C PRO A 173 31.84 -1.02 -13.97
N GLN A 174 32.05 -0.25 -15.04
CA GLN A 174 31.11 0.77 -15.47
C GLN A 174 29.78 0.06 -15.74
N GLN A 175 28.78 0.35 -14.92
CA GLN A 175 27.41 -0.12 -15.10
C GLN A 175 26.92 0.40 -16.45
N GLN A 176 26.69 -0.53 -17.37
CA GLN A 176 25.99 -0.28 -18.61
C GLN A 176 24.54 0.07 -18.23
N GLU A 177 24.17 1.36 -18.34
CA GLU A 177 22.82 1.86 -18.03
C GLU A 177 21.78 1.16 -18.92
N MET A 178 21.11 0.14 -18.38
CA MET A 178 19.73 -0.13 -18.79
C MET A 178 18.91 1.12 -18.47
N PRO A 179 17.95 1.56 -19.32
CA PRO A 179 17.40 2.91 -19.24
C PRO A 179 16.60 3.08 -17.94
N VAL A 180 17.27 3.67 -16.95
CA VAL A 180 16.74 4.15 -15.66
C VAL A 180 15.51 5.05 -15.87
N ASP A 181 15.34 5.57 -17.09
CA ASP A 181 14.26 6.44 -17.51
C ASP A 181 12.88 5.80 -17.50
N MET A 182 12.73 4.50 -17.77
CA MET A 182 11.39 3.89 -17.93
C MET A 182 10.65 3.72 -16.59
N ALA A 183 11.35 3.32 -15.54
CA ALA A 183 10.77 3.23 -14.19
C ALA A 183 10.43 4.64 -13.64
N LYS A 184 11.28 5.64 -13.91
CA LYS A 184 10.98 7.04 -13.60
C LYS A 184 9.79 7.56 -14.41
N GLN A 185 9.65 7.13 -15.67
CA GLN A 185 8.52 7.50 -16.50
C GLN A 185 7.21 6.95 -15.91
N LEU A 186 7.16 5.67 -15.53
CA LEU A 186 6.01 5.13 -14.79
C LEU A 186 5.70 5.95 -13.55
N LEU A 187 6.70 6.22 -12.70
CA LEU A 187 6.52 6.97 -11.47
C LEU A 187 5.88 8.33 -11.73
N ASN A 188 6.42 9.09 -12.68
CA ASN A 188 5.90 10.41 -13.04
C ASN A 188 4.48 10.33 -13.62
N THR A 189 4.21 9.34 -14.46
CA THR A 189 2.87 9.11 -15.02
C THR A 189 1.87 8.77 -13.92
N TRP A 190 2.22 7.90 -12.97
CA TRP A 190 1.38 7.56 -11.83
C TRP A 190 1.13 8.78 -10.92
N ILE A 191 2.18 9.54 -10.56
CA ILE A 191 2.04 10.77 -9.76
C ILE A 191 1.11 11.78 -10.44
N ASN A 192 1.25 11.98 -11.76
CA ASN A 192 0.38 12.87 -12.51
C ASN A 192 -1.07 12.40 -12.49
N ALA A 193 -1.30 11.11 -12.71
CA ALA A 193 -2.64 10.54 -12.72
C ALA A 193 -3.35 10.75 -11.37
N ILE A 194 -2.67 10.46 -10.26
CA ILE A 194 -3.29 10.57 -8.93
C ILE A 194 -3.47 12.03 -8.49
N THR A 195 -2.56 12.93 -8.84
CA THR A 195 -2.61 14.34 -8.35
C THR A 195 -3.32 15.32 -9.28
N LYS A 196 -3.36 15.05 -10.59
CA LYS A 196 -3.90 15.97 -11.60
C LYS A 196 -5.15 15.45 -12.28
N GLU A 197 -5.22 14.15 -12.56
CA GLU A 197 -6.35 13.54 -13.27
C GLU A 197 -7.45 13.08 -12.31
N GLY A 198 -7.15 12.98 -11.00
CA GLY A 198 -8.07 12.41 -10.02
C GLY A 198 -8.24 10.89 -10.16
N ASP A 199 -7.30 10.23 -10.84
CA ASP A 199 -7.23 8.78 -10.96
C ASP A 199 -6.89 8.16 -9.60
N ASP A 200 -7.40 6.97 -9.30
CA ASP A 200 -7.08 6.28 -8.04
C ASP A 200 -5.71 5.56 -8.06
N GLY A 201 -5.04 5.58 -9.21
CA GLY A 201 -3.72 5.00 -9.44
C GLY A 201 -3.73 3.49 -9.64
N THR A 202 -4.88 2.83 -9.52
CA THR A 202 -4.98 1.35 -9.50
C THR A 202 -4.53 0.72 -10.81
N ARG A 203 -4.73 1.40 -11.94
CA ARG A 203 -4.35 0.91 -13.28
C ARG A 203 -2.85 0.63 -13.44
N TYR A 204 -2.01 1.28 -12.64
CA TYR A 204 -0.56 1.17 -12.71
C TYR A 204 0.04 0.05 -11.84
N TRP A 205 -0.77 -0.64 -11.04
CA TRP A 205 -0.31 -1.73 -10.18
C TRP A 205 -0.06 -3.00 -10.96
N CYS A 206 0.97 -3.78 -10.62
CA CYS A 206 1.23 -5.05 -11.30
C CYS A 206 0.08 -6.03 -11.12
N SER A 207 -0.14 -6.90 -12.10
CA SER A 207 -1.25 -7.85 -12.06
C SER A 207 -1.07 -8.83 -10.90
N GLN A 208 0.17 -9.28 -10.67
CA GLN A 208 0.49 -10.17 -9.58
C GLN A 208 0.37 -9.52 -8.19
N TYR A 209 0.38 -8.19 -8.12
CA TYR A 209 0.23 -7.40 -6.89
C TYR A 209 -1.09 -6.61 -6.84
N ALA A 210 -2.06 -6.95 -7.70
CA ALA A 210 -3.36 -6.28 -7.71
C ALA A 210 -4.10 -6.34 -6.36
N ILE A 211 -3.72 -7.29 -5.49
CA ILE A 211 -4.27 -7.47 -4.15
C ILE A 211 -3.70 -6.49 -3.13
N LEU A 212 -2.51 -5.95 -3.39
CA LEU A 212 -1.83 -4.96 -2.54
C LEU A 212 -2.23 -3.53 -2.91
N GLN A 213 -3.09 -3.39 -3.92
CA GLN A 213 -3.59 -2.11 -4.43
C GLN A 213 -4.12 -1.24 -3.30
N SER A 214 -3.39 -0.17 -3.05
CA SER A 214 -3.78 0.89 -2.15
C SER A 214 -4.05 2.15 -2.97
N SER A 215 -5.17 2.81 -2.69
CA SER A 215 -5.48 4.13 -3.22
C SER A 215 -5.25 5.19 -2.15
N LEU A 216 -4.78 6.34 -2.59
CA LEU A 216 -4.59 7.52 -1.74
C LEU A 216 -5.87 8.35 -1.77
N PHE A 217 -6.30 8.87 -0.63
CA PHE A 217 -7.50 9.73 -0.58
C PHE A 217 -7.11 11.15 -0.96
N ALA A 218 -7.49 11.58 -2.17
CA ALA A 218 -7.25 12.94 -2.70
C ALA A 218 -5.79 13.42 -2.53
N PRO A 219 -4.81 12.72 -3.14
CA PRO A 219 -3.42 13.16 -3.09
C PRO A 219 -3.28 14.49 -3.84
N ARG A 220 -2.64 15.47 -3.19
CA ARG A 220 -2.50 16.84 -3.69
C ARG A 220 -1.08 17.15 -4.17
N LYS A 221 -0.09 16.65 -3.43
CA LYS A 221 1.32 16.92 -3.67
C LYS A 221 2.14 15.68 -3.37
N VAL A 222 3.09 15.39 -4.25
CA VAL A 222 4.07 14.32 -4.07
C VAL A 222 5.47 14.91 -4.25
N GLU A 223 6.36 14.61 -3.31
CA GLU A 223 7.77 14.97 -3.35
C GLU A 223 8.61 13.69 -3.34
N ILE A 224 9.53 13.54 -4.29
CA ILE A 224 10.43 12.39 -4.35
C ILE A 224 11.62 12.70 -3.43
N LEU A 225 11.75 11.92 -2.36
CA LEU A 225 12.81 12.07 -1.36
C LEU A 225 14.07 11.28 -1.76
N ASP A 226 13.87 10.08 -2.28
CA ASP A 226 14.94 9.15 -2.63
C ASP A 226 14.47 8.21 -3.74
N TYR A 227 15.39 7.74 -4.57
CA TYR A 227 15.10 6.88 -5.70
C TYR A 227 16.25 5.90 -5.92
N PHE A 228 15.93 4.61 -5.87
CA PHE A 228 16.88 3.54 -6.08
C PHE A 228 16.34 2.55 -7.12
N THR A 229 17.23 2.09 -8.01
CA THR A 229 16.94 1.05 -9.00
C THR A 229 18.03 0.00 -9.02
N SER A 230 17.64 -1.26 -9.10
CA SER A 230 18.56 -2.39 -9.27
C SER A 230 17.89 -3.48 -10.10
N GLY A 231 18.37 -3.66 -11.33
CA GLY A 231 17.76 -4.60 -12.28
C GLY A 231 16.31 -4.24 -12.59
N ASP A 232 15.41 -5.19 -12.38
CA ASP A 232 13.97 -5.05 -12.62
C ASP A 232 13.18 -4.54 -11.41
N ILE A 233 13.86 -4.02 -10.38
CA ILE A 233 13.23 -3.48 -9.18
C ILE A 233 13.60 -2.00 -9.02
N ALA A 234 12.61 -1.18 -8.72
CA ALA A 234 12.78 0.20 -8.30
C ALA A 234 12.09 0.43 -6.94
N ARG A 235 12.73 1.21 -6.08
CA ARG A 235 12.22 1.63 -4.78
C ARG A 235 12.29 3.14 -4.71
N VAL A 236 11.20 3.78 -4.31
CA VAL A 236 11.08 5.23 -4.25
C VAL A 236 10.59 5.62 -2.87
N LYS A 237 11.28 6.57 -2.23
CA LYS A 237 10.76 7.23 -1.04
C LYS A 237 10.05 8.51 -1.47
N LEU A 238 8.81 8.65 -1.03
CA LEU A 238 7.93 9.74 -1.38
C LEU A 238 7.46 10.43 -0.11
N ARG A 239 7.31 11.75 -0.14
CA ARG A 239 6.46 12.48 0.80
C ARG A 239 5.17 12.85 0.09
N ILE A 240 4.04 12.39 0.61
CA ILE A 240 2.74 12.58 -0.01
C ILE A 240 1.86 13.42 0.92
N GLU A 241 1.40 14.54 0.39
CA GLU A 241 0.30 15.30 0.97
C GLU A 241 -1.01 14.78 0.39
N SER A 242 -1.86 14.23 1.25
CA SER A 242 -3.16 13.66 0.90
C SER A 242 -4.22 14.14 1.89
N SER A 243 -5.42 13.59 1.79
CA SER A 243 -6.38 13.56 2.87
C SER A 243 -6.50 12.16 3.45
N ASN A 244 -7.10 12.02 4.63
CA ASN A 244 -7.66 10.76 5.11
C ASN A 244 -9.14 10.64 4.67
N LYS A 245 -9.80 9.53 4.99
CA LYS A 245 -11.24 9.33 4.66
C LYS A 245 -12.16 10.40 5.27
N GLY A 246 -11.75 11.01 6.38
CA GLY A 246 -12.46 12.13 7.02
C GLY A 246 -12.20 13.49 6.37
N GLY A 247 -11.46 13.53 5.25
CA GLY A 247 -11.11 14.75 4.53
C GLY A 247 -9.98 15.55 5.17
N GLN A 248 -9.50 15.16 6.36
CA GLN A 248 -8.42 15.87 7.04
C GLN A 248 -7.12 15.69 6.27
N ALA A 249 -6.36 16.77 6.15
CA ALA A 249 -5.06 16.73 5.50
C ALA A 249 -4.08 15.84 6.28
N ILE A 250 -3.36 15.00 5.56
CA ILE A 250 -2.26 14.19 6.08
C ILE A 250 -1.02 14.42 5.23
N ILE A 251 0.14 14.50 5.87
CA ILE A 251 1.45 14.49 5.22
C ILE A 251 2.19 13.30 5.81
N ALA A 252 2.58 12.35 4.96
CA ALA A 252 3.28 11.15 5.39
C ALA A 252 4.34 10.74 4.38
N ASP A 253 5.32 10.00 4.86
CA ASP A 253 6.39 9.46 4.05
C ASP A 253 6.09 8.00 3.69
N TRP A 254 6.24 7.68 2.41
CA TRP A 254 5.82 6.42 1.80
C TRP A 254 6.96 5.77 1.03
N SER A 255 7.02 4.45 1.08
CA SER A 255 7.84 3.61 0.21
C SER A 255 6.96 3.09 -0.92
N LEU A 256 7.36 3.35 -2.16
CA LEU A 256 6.76 2.79 -3.36
C LEU A 256 7.75 1.80 -3.98
N GLY A 257 7.34 0.54 -4.09
CA GLY A 257 8.04 -0.46 -4.89
C GLY A 257 7.45 -0.56 -6.28
N MET A 258 8.32 -0.64 -7.29
CA MET A 258 7.94 -0.90 -8.68
C MET A 258 8.76 -2.06 -9.23
N THR A 259 8.15 -2.85 -10.10
CA THR A 259 8.80 -3.99 -10.76
C THR A 259 8.26 -4.15 -12.18
N LYS A 260 8.71 -5.19 -12.89
CA LYS A 260 8.17 -5.57 -14.21
C LYS A 260 6.85 -6.32 -14.08
N GLU A 261 5.92 -5.95 -14.96
CA GLU A 261 4.65 -6.66 -15.12
C GLU A 261 4.91 -8.04 -15.73
N GLU A 262 4.37 -9.09 -15.09
CA GLU A 262 4.50 -10.47 -15.55
C GLU A 262 3.54 -10.77 -16.72
N ASP A 263 2.37 -10.12 -16.75
CA ASP A 263 1.44 -10.26 -17.85
C ASP A 263 1.94 -9.50 -19.10
N ALA A 264 2.29 -10.24 -20.15
CA ALA A 264 2.91 -9.68 -21.34
C ALA A 264 2.01 -8.70 -22.12
N GLU A 265 0.67 -8.86 -22.09
CA GLU A 265 -0.23 -7.95 -22.77
C GLU A 265 -0.40 -6.65 -21.98
N ARG A 266 -0.44 -6.74 -20.66
CA ARG A 266 -0.51 -5.59 -19.77
C ARG A 266 0.80 -4.82 -19.72
N ALA A 267 1.94 -5.51 -19.77
CA ALA A 267 3.25 -4.89 -19.83
C ALA A 267 3.37 -3.93 -21.04
N LYS A 268 2.73 -4.24 -22.18
CA LYS A 268 2.70 -3.36 -23.36
C LYS A 268 1.93 -2.06 -23.13
N GLN A 269 1.01 -2.04 -22.17
CA GLN A 269 0.17 -0.87 -21.85
C GLN A 269 0.83 0.06 -20.83
N LEU A 270 1.93 -0.38 -20.21
CA LEU A 270 2.61 0.33 -19.14
C LEU A 270 3.95 0.89 -19.62
N PRO A 271 4.40 2.07 -19.12
CA PRO A 271 5.69 2.65 -19.47
C PRO A 271 6.85 1.66 -19.23
N GLY A 272 7.44 1.18 -20.32
CA GLY A 272 8.52 0.19 -20.30
C GLY A 272 8.18 -1.12 -19.57
N GLY A 273 6.89 -1.48 -19.48
CA GLY A 273 6.43 -2.68 -18.78
C GLY A 273 6.60 -2.63 -17.26
N TRP A 274 6.84 -1.45 -16.69
CA TRP A 274 6.92 -1.28 -15.23
C TRP A 274 5.54 -1.10 -14.62
N CYS A 275 5.37 -1.56 -13.38
CA CYS A 275 4.16 -1.41 -12.60
C CYS A 275 4.47 -1.27 -11.12
N ILE A 276 3.49 -0.82 -10.33
CA ILE A 276 3.58 -0.67 -8.88
C ILE A 276 3.35 -2.02 -8.21
N ALA A 277 4.29 -2.43 -7.37
CA ALA A 277 4.23 -3.66 -6.60
C ALA A 277 3.73 -3.44 -5.17
N ASP A 278 4.16 -2.36 -4.54
CA ASP A 278 3.78 -2.03 -3.18
C ASP A 278 3.77 -0.51 -2.96
N LEU A 279 2.90 -0.08 -2.04
CA LEU A 279 2.85 1.28 -1.53
C LEU A 279 2.58 1.19 -0.03
N SER A 280 3.57 1.55 0.78
CA SER A 280 3.50 1.44 2.24
C SER A 280 3.96 2.72 2.92
N ASN A 281 3.30 3.07 4.02
CA ASN A 281 3.73 4.17 4.89
C ASN A 281 4.78 3.63 5.87
N TYR A 282 5.85 4.38 6.15
CA TYR A 282 6.91 3.97 7.08
C TYR A 282 7.10 4.89 8.29
N ASN A 283 6.10 5.71 8.62
CA ASN A 283 6.08 6.48 9.87
C ASN A 283 5.80 5.62 11.10
#